data_AF-A0A060C668-F1
#
_entry.id   AF-A0A060C668-F1
#
_cell.length_a   1.000
_cell.length_b   1.000
_cell.length_c   1.000
_cell.angle_alpha   90.00
_cell.angle_beta   90.00
_cell.angle_gamma   90.00
#
_symmetry.space_group_name_H-M   'P 1'
#
loop_
_entity.id
_entity.type
_entity.pdbx_description
1 polymer ?
#
loop_
_entity_poly.entity_id
_entity_poly.type
_entity_poly.pdbx_seq_one_letter_code
_entity_poly.pdbx_strand_id
1 'polypeptide(L)'
;GTIFPGYYSTSRGSQTVRPSINWIRTGRAFDGVVDMDAALRDPAHPDHMLPAYDSGDHLHPNAEGYRHMADAVPLSLLQAP
;
A
#
# COMPACT_ATOMS: atom_id res chain seq x y z
N GLY A 1 2.44 3.37 13.88
CA GLY A 1 3.51 2.38 14.02
C GLY A 1 3.04 1.21 14.87
N THR A 2 3.68 0.05 14.69
CA THR A 2 3.42 -1.21 15.39
C THR A 2 4.12 -1.21 16.75
N ILE A 3 3.43 -1.63 17.80
CA ILE A 3 4.01 -1.78 19.15
C ILE A 3 4.70 -3.14 19.39
N PHE A 4 4.53 -4.08 18.46
CA PHE A 4 5.07 -5.45 18.55
C PHE A 4 6.30 -5.62 17.63
N PRO A 5 7.45 -6.09 18.15
CA PRO A 5 8.64 -6.33 17.35
C PRO A 5 8.45 -7.51 16.38
N GLY A 6 9.10 -7.43 15.21
CA GLY A 6 9.14 -8.52 14.22
C GLY A 6 7.91 -8.64 13.31
N TYR A 7 6.98 -7.69 13.38
CA TYR A 7 5.75 -7.72 12.56
C TYR A 7 6.01 -7.31 11.09
N TYR A 8 6.95 -6.39 10.86
CA TYR A 8 7.42 -6.11 9.51
C TYR A 8 8.50 -7.13 9.09
N SER A 9 8.38 -7.66 7.88
CA SER A 9 9.34 -8.58 7.29
C SER A 9 9.37 -8.42 5.78
N THR A 10 10.56 -8.26 5.20
CA THR A 10 10.82 -8.42 3.75
C THR A 10 11.10 -9.87 3.35
N SER A 11 10.92 -10.82 4.28
CA SER A 11 11.21 -12.24 4.05
C SER A 11 10.35 -12.85 2.94
N ARG A 12 10.77 -14.05 2.52
CA ARG A 12 10.10 -14.84 1.48
C ARG A 12 8.58 -15.01 1.74
N GLY A 13 8.13 -15.04 3.00
CA GLY A 13 6.71 -15.08 3.36
C GLY A 13 5.92 -13.88 2.86
N SER A 14 6.38 -12.65 3.16
CA SER A 14 5.76 -11.41 2.65
C SER A 14 5.84 -11.32 1.12
N GLN A 15 6.92 -11.81 0.52
CA GLN A 15 7.06 -11.86 -0.94
C GLN A 15 6.14 -12.91 -1.60
N THR A 16 5.68 -13.94 -0.88
CA THR A 16 4.67 -14.88 -1.40
C THR A 16 3.24 -14.38 -1.27
N VAL A 17 2.95 -13.52 -0.29
CA VAL A 17 1.62 -12.92 -0.10
C VAL A 17 1.33 -11.85 -1.15
N ARG A 18 2.30 -11.01 -1.51
CA ARG A 18 2.09 -9.93 -2.50
C ARG A 18 1.55 -10.46 -3.85
N PRO A 19 2.12 -11.52 -4.46
CA PRO A 19 1.56 -12.12 -5.67
C PRO A 19 0.18 -12.76 -5.47
N SER A 20 -0.09 -13.38 -4.30
CA SER A 20 -1.33 -14.10 -4.07
C SER A 20 -2.56 -13.21 -3.99
N ILE A 21 -2.38 -11.90 -3.73
CA ILE A 21 -3.46 -10.90 -3.70
C ILE A 21 -3.55 -10.02 -4.95
N ASN A 22 -2.62 -10.16 -5.91
CA ASN A 22 -2.62 -9.32 -7.12
C ASN A 22 -3.89 -9.47 -7.97
N TRP A 23 -4.67 -10.55 -7.77
CA TRP A 23 -5.98 -10.71 -8.39
C TRP A 23 -6.95 -9.58 -8.03
N ILE A 24 -6.77 -8.87 -6.92
CA ILE A 24 -7.59 -7.69 -6.59
C ILE A 24 -7.49 -6.64 -7.70
N ARG A 25 -6.30 -6.46 -8.28
CA ARG A 25 -6.04 -5.49 -9.36
C ARG A 25 -6.60 -5.96 -10.71
N THR A 26 -6.61 -7.26 -10.99
CA THR A 26 -6.85 -7.80 -12.35
C THR A 26 -8.14 -8.61 -12.49
N GLY A 27 -8.69 -9.11 -11.39
CA GLY A 27 -9.82 -10.05 -11.36
C GLY A 27 -11.19 -9.42 -11.59
N ARG A 28 -11.27 -8.09 -11.67
CA ARG A 28 -12.50 -7.32 -11.96
C ARG A 28 -13.68 -7.64 -11.03
N ALA A 29 -13.39 -8.00 -9.79
CA ALA A 29 -14.39 -8.31 -8.76
C ALA A 29 -15.06 -7.05 -8.17
N PHE A 30 -14.56 -5.86 -8.49
CA PHE A 30 -14.98 -4.57 -7.93
C PHE A 30 -15.21 -3.55 -9.05
N ASP A 31 -16.10 -2.58 -8.80
CA ASP A 31 -16.38 -1.47 -9.72
C ASP A 31 -15.21 -0.47 -9.82
N GLY A 32 -14.32 -0.46 -8.82
CA GLY A 32 -13.12 0.35 -8.79
C GLY A 32 -12.08 -0.22 -7.82
N VAL A 33 -10.80 0.03 -8.09
CA VAL A 33 -9.67 -0.38 -7.25
C VAL A 33 -8.71 0.79 -7.13
N VAL A 34 -8.32 1.13 -5.90
CA VAL A 34 -7.26 2.12 -5.63
C VAL A 34 -6.02 1.38 -5.14
N ASP A 35 -4.90 1.55 -5.83
CA ASP A 35 -3.66 0.84 -5.57
C ASP A 35 -2.76 1.59 -4.56
N MET A 36 -3.02 1.36 -3.27
CA MET A 36 -2.25 2.00 -2.19
C MET A 36 -0.81 1.51 -2.12
N ASP A 37 -0.53 0.28 -2.57
CA ASP A 37 0.83 -0.23 -2.67
C ASP A 37 1.60 0.55 -3.74
N ALA A 38 1.01 0.83 -4.90
CA ALA A 38 1.63 1.70 -5.90
C ALA A 38 1.79 3.15 -5.42
N ALA A 39 0.81 3.69 -4.68
CA ALA A 39 0.88 5.06 -4.15
C ALA A 39 2.04 5.26 -3.16
N LEU A 40 2.35 4.25 -2.34
CA LEU A 40 3.33 4.37 -1.27
C LEU A 40 4.72 3.81 -1.60
N ARG A 41 4.84 3.00 -2.65
CA ARG A 41 6.05 2.24 -2.99
C ARG A 41 7.25 3.13 -3.31
N ASP A 42 8.42 2.74 -2.82
CA ASP A 42 9.70 3.29 -3.29
C ASP A 42 9.99 2.79 -4.72
N PRO A 43 10.10 3.67 -5.74
CA PRO A 43 10.42 3.23 -7.10
C PRO A 43 11.82 2.61 -7.22
N ALA A 44 12.76 2.95 -6.33
CA ALA A 44 14.08 2.34 -6.28
C ALA A 44 14.09 1.00 -5.55
N HIS A 45 13.14 0.78 -4.62
CA HIS A 45 13.00 -0.45 -3.84
C HIS A 45 11.53 -0.89 -3.78
N PRO A 46 11.01 -1.57 -4.82
CA PRO A 46 9.58 -1.84 -4.98
C PRO A 46 8.90 -2.66 -3.87
N ASP A 47 9.67 -3.31 -3.01
CA ASP A 47 9.23 -4.06 -1.84
C ASP A 47 9.11 -3.21 -0.56
N HIS A 48 9.55 -1.95 -0.61
CA HIS A 48 9.54 -0.98 0.48
C HIS A 48 8.56 0.18 0.25
N MET A 49 8.11 0.77 1.36
CA MET A 49 7.47 2.08 1.36
C MET A 49 8.52 3.16 1.14
N LEU A 50 8.18 4.21 0.38
CA LEU A 50 9.06 5.36 0.20
C LEU A 50 9.38 5.97 1.57
N PRO A 51 10.66 6.22 1.92
CA PRO A 51 11.03 6.69 3.25
C PRO A 51 10.33 7.98 3.69
N ALA A 52 9.97 8.86 2.74
CA ALA A 52 9.21 10.08 3.00
C ALA A 52 7.81 9.81 3.60
N TYR A 53 7.25 8.64 3.35
CA TYR A 53 5.90 8.24 3.78
C TYR A 53 5.91 7.25 4.94
N ASP A 54 7.07 6.77 5.37
CA ASP A 54 7.20 5.76 6.42
C ASP A 54 7.17 6.41 7.82
N SER A 55 6.44 5.79 8.76
CA SER A 55 6.46 6.19 10.17
C SER A 55 7.72 5.73 10.92
N GLY A 56 8.57 4.93 10.26
CA GLY A 56 9.81 4.36 10.79
C GLY A 56 9.68 2.89 11.18
N ASP A 57 8.52 2.28 10.98
CA ASP A 57 8.29 0.84 11.24
C ASP A 57 8.12 0.01 9.97
N HIS A 58 8.24 0.66 8.80
CA HIS A 58 8.17 0.06 7.47
C HIS A 58 6.81 -0.57 7.11
N LEU A 59 5.80 -0.42 7.97
CA LEU A 59 4.46 -0.98 7.78
C LEU A 59 3.39 0.11 7.74
N HIS A 60 3.47 1.07 8.66
CA HIS A 60 2.49 2.14 8.80
C HIS A 60 2.99 3.41 8.12
N PRO A 61 2.15 4.05 7.30
CA PRO A 61 2.44 5.39 6.81
C PRO A 61 2.56 6.40 7.97
N ASN A 62 3.36 7.44 7.76
CA ASN A 62 3.33 8.65 8.55
C ASN A 62 2.20 9.60 8.07
N ALA A 63 2.12 10.80 8.64
CA ALA A 63 1.09 11.78 8.27
C ALA A 63 1.11 12.15 6.78
N GLU A 64 2.30 12.36 6.20
CA GLU A 64 2.44 12.65 4.76
C GLU A 64 2.06 11.45 3.90
N GLY A 65 2.40 10.23 4.34
CA GLY A 65 1.98 9.00 3.67
C GLY A 65 0.46 8.83 3.63
N TYR A 66 -0.23 9.07 4.75
CA TYR A 66 -1.69 9.04 4.78
C TYR A 66 -2.33 10.14 3.92
N ARG A 67 -1.74 11.35 3.91
CA ARG A 67 -2.19 12.42 3.02
C ARG A 67 -2.03 12.01 1.55
N HIS A 68 -0.89 11.43 1.20
CA HIS A 68 -0.63 10.96 -0.16
C HIS A 68 -1.59 9.84 -0.60
N MET A 69 -1.93 8.91 0.31
CA MET A 69 -2.96 7.90 0.04
C MET A 69 -4.34 8.53 -0.21
N ALA A 70 -4.71 9.56 0.54
CA ALA A 70 -5.98 10.26 0.33
C ALA A 70 -6.01 10.97 -1.03
N ASP A 71 -4.91 11.66 -1.38
CA ASP A 71 -4.75 12.35 -2.68
C ASP A 71 -4.78 11.36 -3.87
N ALA A 72 -4.40 10.10 -3.65
CA ALA A 72 -4.40 9.06 -4.67
C ALA A 72 -5.79 8.48 -5.00
N VAL A 73 -6.84 8.80 -4.22
CA VAL A 73 -8.20 8.31 -4.47
C VAL A 73 -8.87 9.15 -5.56
N PRO A 74 -9.18 8.59 -6.75
CA PRO A 74 -9.94 9.31 -7.76
C PRO A 74 -11.38 9.50 -7.29
N LEU A 75 -11.80 10.75 -7.05
CA LEU A 75 -13.13 11.05 -6.50
C LEU A 75 -14.29 10.59 -7.39
N SER A 76 -14.04 10.41 -8.69
CA SER A 76 -15.02 9.82 -9.62
C SER A 76 -15.44 8.40 -9.23
N LEU A 77 -14.63 7.67 -8.45
CA LEU A 77 -14.98 6.33 -7.94
C LEU A 77 -16.02 6.37 -6.81
N LEU A 78 -16.27 7.54 -6.21
CA LEU A 78 -17.15 7.69 -5.04
C LEU A 78 -18.51 8.31 -5.40
N GLN A 79 -18.75 8.58 -6.68
CA GLN A 79 -20.02 9.13 -7.14
C GLN A 79 -21.10 8.06 -7.07
N ALA A 80 -22.31 8.45 -6.65
CA ALA A 80 -23.47 7.58 -6.76
C ALA A 80 -23.75 7.27 -8.24
N PRO A 81 -24.24 6.06 -8.56
CA PRO A 81 -24.59 5.68 -9.93
C PRO A 81 -25.66 6.59 -10.54
#